data_AF-A0A0D3INB1-F1
#
_entry.id   AF-A0A0D3INB1-F1
#
_cell.length_a   1.000
_cell.length_b   1.000
_cell.length_c   1.000
_cell.angle_alpha   90.00
_cell.angle_beta   90.00
_cell.angle_gamma   90.00
#
_symmetry.space_group_name_H-M   'P 1'
#
loop_
_entity.id
_entity.type
_entity.pdbx_description
1 polymer ?
#
loop_
_entity_poly.entity_id
_entity_poly.type
_entity_poly.pdbx_seq_one_letter_code
_entity_poly.pdbx_strand_id
1 'polypeptide(L)'
;GRSSPTLIFERDAFQKFFDDGILSIAAAGNGGDSSYFYPASHSSVMSVAATDINNAKAWFSQYNDEIDIAAPGVDIKSTVGPPSYTGVGPPGYGSKSGTSMAAPHVSGLAMVLWNKYPSYTNADIRTALEQGAEDLGEPGIDDYYGHGLANYQGAEMRLFTPSPPQTPPPSLPPSLPACPLGDVCTTGPCLITDGGSCATSPDFPNDYPVNEGCTLYGLPPVGLDVIAFDVEAATWPYDCRYDHLVVNGVKYCGTSGPAGVVPSDGTMTW
;
A
#
# COMPACT_ATOMS: atom_id res chain seq x y z
N GLY A 1 -5.43 15.98 10.02
CA GLY A 1 -6.43 15.34 9.16
C GLY A 1 -6.57 13.91 9.61
N ARG A 2 -7.77 13.45 9.95
CA ARG A 2 -8.03 12.06 10.36
C ARG A 2 -8.08 11.19 9.11
N SER A 3 -7.12 10.30 8.93
CA SER A 3 -7.28 9.13 8.05
C SER A 3 -8.41 8.27 8.64
N SER A 4 -9.46 8.04 7.86
CA SER A 4 -10.63 7.25 8.28
C SER A 4 -10.23 5.78 8.49
N PRO A 5 -10.80 5.05 9.47
CA PRO A 5 -10.50 3.63 9.73
C PRO A 5 -10.61 2.73 8.49
N THR A 6 -11.49 3.09 7.55
CA THR A 6 -11.66 2.41 6.26
C THR A 6 -10.41 2.43 5.38
N LEU A 7 -9.63 3.52 5.41
CA LEU A 7 -8.42 3.68 4.59
C LEU A 7 -7.25 2.82 5.10
N ILE A 8 -7.23 2.48 6.40
CA ILE A 8 -6.20 1.61 6.97
C ILE A 8 -6.47 0.16 6.57
N PHE A 9 -7.73 -0.30 6.70
CA PHE A 9 -8.13 -1.62 6.23
C PHE A 9 -7.91 -1.80 4.72
N GLU A 10 -8.24 -0.80 3.92
CA GLU A 10 -8.04 -0.83 2.47
C GLU A 10 -6.55 -0.96 2.10
N ARG A 11 -5.68 -0.14 2.70
CA ARG A 11 -4.22 -0.21 2.52
C ARG A 11 -3.68 -1.60 2.83
N ASP A 12 -4.03 -2.15 3.99
CA ASP A 12 -3.50 -3.43 4.46
C ASP A 12 -3.99 -4.59 3.58
N ALA A 13 -5.22 -4.51 3.07
CA ALA A 13 -5.73 -5.48 2.11
C ALA A 13 -4.93 -5.46 0.79
N PHE A 14 -4.66 -4.28 0.23
CA PHE A 14 -3.88 -4.16 -1.00
C PHE A 14 -2.40 -4.51 -0.81
N GLN A 15 -1.83 -4.19 0.35
CA GLN A 15 -0.48 -4.65 0.71
C GLN A 15 -0.43 -6.18 0.76
N LYS A 16 -1.42 -6.82 1.42
CA LYS A 16 -1.49 -8.27 1.47
C LYS A 16 -1.62 -8.90 0.08
N PHE A 17 -2.41 -8.31 -0.82
CA PHE A 17 -2.46 -8.78 -2.21
C PHE A 17 -1.09 -8.72 -2.88
N PHE A 18 -0.35 -7.63 -2.69
CA PHE A 18 1.00 -7.50 -3.22
C PHE A 18 1.95 -8.56 -2.63
N ASP A 19 1.91 -8.79 -1.32
CA ASP A 19 2.76 -9.80 -0.66
C ASP A 19 2.41 -11.22 -1.10
N ASP A 20 1.14 -11.50 -1.40
CA ASP A 20 0.65 -12.78 -1.94
C ASP A 20 0.93 -12.93 -3.46
N GLY A 21 1.65 -11.99 -4.08
CA GLY A 21 2.04 -12.04 -5.48
C GLY A 21 0.99 -11.52 -6.47
N ILE A 22 0.00 -10.76 -6.01
CA ILE A 22 -1.04 -10.13 -6.84
C ILE A 22 -0.65 -8.67 -7.13
N LEU A 23 -0.53 -8.33 -8.41
CA LEU A 23 -0.33 -6.94 -8.84
C LEU A 23 -1.68 -6.23 -8.98
N SER A 24 -1.93 -5.24 -8.13
CA SER A 24 -3.12 -4.38 -8.21
C SER A 24 -2.82 -3.13 -9.03
N ILE A 25 -3.71 -2.77 -9.95
CA ILE A 25 -3.58 -1.61 -10.84
C ILE A 25 -4.88 -0.82 -10.79
N ALA A 26 -4.81 0.48 -10.51
CA ALA A 26 -5.98 1.31 -10.30
C ALA A 26 -5.88 2.67 -11.01
N ALA A 27 -7.04 3.24 -11.29
CA ALA A 27 -7.16 4.55 -11.93
C ALA A 27 -6.82 5.67 -10.95
N ALA A 28 -5.97 6.61 -11.36
CA ALA A 28 -5.53 7.72 -10.53
C ALA A 28 -6.63 8.72 -10.11
N GLY A 29 -7.82 8.64 -10.72
CA GLY A 29 -8.92 9.59 -10.47
C GLY A 29 -9.09 10.62 -11.58
N ASN A 30 -10.25 11.29 -11.59
CA ASN A 30 -10.69 12.18 -12.69
C ASN A 30 -10.99 13.62 -12.22
N GLY A 31 -10.41 14.03 -11.09
CA GLY A 31 -10.64 15.37 -10.50
C GLY A 31 -9.90 16.50 -11.20
N GLY A 32 -8.84 16.21 -11.96
CA GLY A 32 -7.98 17.22 -12.59
C GLY A 32 -7.20 18.06 -11.58
N ASP A 33 -6.93 17.50 -10.40
CA ASP A 33 -6.26 18.15 -9.28
C ASP A 33 -5.19 17.21 -8.67
N SER A 34 -4.54 17.67 -7.60
CA SER A 34 -3.52 16.92 -6.89
C SER A 34 -4.03 16.12 -5.70
N SER A 35 -5.32 15.79 -5.67
CA SER A 35 -5.84 14.90 -4.63
C SER A 35 -5.35 13.47 -4.86
N TYR A 36 -5.30 12.70 -3.76
CA TYR A 36 -5.03 11.27 -3.80
C TYR A 36 -6.34 10.51 -3.94
N PHE A 37 -6.37 9.53 -4.84
CA PHE A 37 -7.52 8.66 -5.05
C PHE A 37 -7.19 7.24 -4.63
N TYR A 38 -7.92 6.71 -3.66
CA TYR A 38 -7.70 5.35 -3.16
C TYR A 38 -8.60 4.37 -3.91
N PRO A 39 -8.09 3.16 -4.22
CA PRO A 39 -6.83 2.59 -3.74
C PRO A 39 -5.58 2.91 -4.57
N ALA A 40 -5.68 3.71 -5.65
CA ALA A 40 -4.56 3.99 -6.54
C ALA A 40 -3.35 4.63 -5.83
N SER A 41 -3.59 5.47 -4.83
CA SER A 41 -2.54 6.11 -4.03
C SER A 41 -2.04 5.26 -2.84
N HIS A 42 -2.20 3.94 -2.89
CA HIS A 42 -1.47 3.04 -2.00
C HIS A 42 -0.19 2.58 -2.70
N SER A 43 0.94 2.62 -2.00
CA SER A 43 2.23 2.20 -2.55
C SER A 43 2.26 0.76 -3.07
N SER A 44 1.34 -0.12 -2.65
CA SER A 44 1.19 -1.50 -3.12
C SER A 44 0.34 -1.65 -4.40
N VAL A 45 -0.25 -0.55 -4.88
CA VAL A 45 -1.11 -0.48 -6.06
C VAL A 45 -0.42 0.39 -7.10
N MET A 46 -0.47 -0.01 -8.38
CA MET A 46 0.01 0.85 -9.46
C MET A 46 -1.06 1.88 -9.84
N SER A 47 -0.78 3.16 -9.64
CA SER A 47 -1.63 4.28 -10.02
C SER A 47 -1.45 4.66 -11.48
N VAL A 48 -2.56 4.73 -12.22
CA VAL A 48 -2.54 4.96 -13.67
C VAL A 48 -3.16 6.30 -14.05
N ALA A 49 -2.32 7.19 -14.59
CA ALA A 49 -2.71 8.46 -15.20
C ALA A 49 -3.22 8.26 -16.63
N ALA A 50 -4.03 9.21 -17.11
CA ALA A 50 -4.62 9.18 -18.44
C ALA A 50 -3.94 10.17 -19.39
N THR A 51 -3.62 9.71 -20.61
CA THR A 51 -3.17 10.54 -21.73
C THR A 51 -4.18 10.58 -22.87
N ASP A 52 -4.07 11.61 -23.71
CA ASP A 52 -4.74 11.68 -25.00
C ASP A 52 -3.91 11.06 -26.14
N ILE A 53 -4.43 11.13 -27.36
CA ILE A 53 -3.78 10.59 -28.56
C ILE A 53 -2.45 11.28 -28.91
N ASN A 54 -2.20 12.48 -28.38
CA ASN A 54 -0.95 13.21 -28.56
C ASN A 54 0.01 13.00 -27.39
N ASN A 55 -0.25 12.00 -26.54
CA ASN A 55 0.48 11.74 -25.29
C ASN A 55 0.42 12.89 -24.28
N ALA A 56 -0.50 13.86 -24.44
CA ALA A 56 -0.70 14.90 -23.45
C ALA A 56 -1.52 14.36 -22.29
N LYS A 57 -1.17 14.74 -21.04
CA LYS A 57 -1.98 14.41 -19.87
C LYS A 57 -3.41 14.88 -20.08
N ALA A 58 -4.36 13.99 -19.89
CA ALA A 58 -5.77 14.34 -19.93
C ALA A 58 -6.05 15.40 -18.85
N TRP A 59 -6.78 16.45 -19.22
CA TRP A 59 -7.07 17.58 -18.32
C TRP A 59 -7.76 17.15 -17.02
N PHE A 60 -8.54 16.06 -17.05
CA PHE A 60 -9.20 15.47 -15.88
C PHE A 60 -8.31 14.54 -15.05
N SER A 61 -7.18 14.05 -15.58
CA SER A 61 -6.33 13.11 -14.83
C SER A 61 -5.78 13.80 -13.59
N GLN A 62 -5.99 13.21 -12.41
CA GLN A 62 -5.31 13.64 -11.18
C GLN A 62 -3.80 13.46 -11.33
N TYR A 63 -3.05 14.24 -10.55
CA TYR A 63 -1.59 14.30 -10.61
C TYR A 63 -0.99 14.49 -9.20
N ASN A 64 -0.14 13.58 -8.76
CA ASN A 64 0.50 13.60 -7.44
C ASN A 64 1.72 12.67 -7.47
N ASP A 65 2.45 12.63 -6.36
CA ASP A 65 3.67 11.83 -6.21
C ASP A 65 3.42 10.31 -6.12
N GLU A 66 2.16 9.85 -6.15
CA GLU A 66 1.78 8.43 -6.20
C GLU A 66 1.40 7.97 -7.62
N ILE A 67 1.58 8.79 -8.67
CA ILE A 67 1.40 8.33 -10.06
C ILE A 67 2.58 7.45 -10.48
N ASP A 68 2.32 6.18 -10.81
CA ASP A 68 3.38 5.27 -11.26
C ASP A 68 3.57 5.32 -12.77
N ILE A 69 2.49 5.37 -13.55
CA ILE A 69 2.55 5.20 -15.01
C ILE A 69 1.35 5.85 -15.70
N ALA A 70 1.53 6.22 -16.97
CA ALA A 70 0.48 6.78 -17.81
C ALA A 70 0.05 5.82 -18.93
N ALA A 71 -1.21 5.90 -19.35
CA ALA A 71 -1.73 5.15 -20.48
C ALA A 71 -2.87 5.89 -21.20
N PRO A 72 -3.23 5.48 -22.44
CA PRO A 72 -4.32 6.11 -23.18
C PRO A 72 -5.64 6.07 -22.41
N GLY A 73 -6.21 7.25 -22.16
CA GLY A 73 -7.43 7.42 -21.37
C GLY A 73 -8.44 8.42 -21.95
N VAL A 74 -8.18 9.01 -23.12
CA VAL A 74 -9.13 9.91 -23.81
C VAL A 74 -9.66 9.25 -25.08
N ASP A 75 -10.98 9.31 -25.27
CA ASP A 75 -11.69 8.81 -26.45
C ASP A 75 -11.44 7.33 -26.76
N ILE A 76 -11.27 6.53 -25.71
CA ILE A 76 -10.97 5.10 -25.80
C ILE A 76 -12.22 4.35 -26.22
N LYS A 77 -12.18 3.82 -27.44
CA LYS A 77 -13.24 3.00 -28.01
C LYS A 77 -13.15 1.58 -27.45
N SER A 78 -14.22 1.12 -26.81
CA SER A 78 -14.30 -0.26 -26.32
C SER A 78 -15.74 -0.77 -26.38
N THR A 79 -15.92 -2.02 -25.96
CA THR A 79 -17.25 -2.64 -25.88
C THR A 79 -18.09 -1.96 -24.81
N VAL A 80 -19.39 -1.78 -25.11
CA VAL A 80 -20.34 -1.17 -24.17
C VAL A 80 -21.64 -1.97 -24.15
N GLY A 81 -22.22 -2.08 -22.95
CA GLY A 81 -23.54 -2.62 -22.74
C GLY A 81 -24.66 -1.73 -23.33
N PRO A 82 -25.93 -2.03 -23.01
CA PRO A 82 -27.06 -1.29 -23.55
C PRO A 82 -26.96 0.21 -23.22
N PRO A 83 -27.45 1.10 -24.11
CA PRO A 83 -27.36 2.55 -23.92
C PRO A 83 -27.99 3.02 -22.60
N SER A 84 -29.02 2.30 -22.12
CA SER A 84 -29.70 2.54 -20.85
C SER A 84 -28.79 2.45 -19.62
N TYR A 85 -27.67 1.74 -19.71
CA TYR A 85 -26.69 1.61 -18.63
C TYR A 85 -25.44 2.46 -18.87
N THR A 86 -25.11 2.72 -20.13
CA THR A 86 -23.78 3.24 -20.49
C THR A 86 -23.79 4.73 -20.82
N GLY A 87 -24.93 5.28 -21.25
CA GLY A 87 -25.08 6.66 -21.68
C GLY A 87 -24.41 6.97 -23.02
N VAL A 88 -23.91 5.97 -23.75
CA VAL A 88 -23.14 6.14 -25.00
C VAL A 88 -23.54 5.13 -26.07
N GLY A 89 -23.73 5.63 -27.29
CA GLY A 89 -23.85 4.86 -28.53
C GLY A 89 -25.01 3.87 -28.59
N PRO A 90 -25.19 3.15 -29.72
CA PRO A 90 -25.94 1.89 -29.76
C PRO A 90 -25.18 0.78 -29.01
N PRO A 91 -25.83 -0.31 -28.56
CA PRO A 91 -25.14 -1.44 -27.94
C PRO A 91 -24.07 -2.01 -28.88
N GLY A 92 -22.92 -2.39 -28.33
CA GLY A 92 -21.79 -2.91 -29.11
C GLY A 92 -20.49 -2.19 -28.76
N TYR A 93 -20.31 -0.97 -29.28
CA TYR A 93 -19.09 -0.18 -29.07
C TYR A 93 -19.38 1.30 -28.81
N GLY A 94 -18.60 1.90 -27.91
CA GLY A 94 -18.64 3.32 -27.60
C GLY A 94 -17.28 3.83 -27.14
N SER A 95 -17.07 5.13 -27.22
CA SER A 95 -15.87 5.79 -26.70
C SER A 95 -16.14 6.42 -25.35
N LYS A 96 -15.19 6.27 -24.42
CA LYS A 96 -15.20 6.93 -23.10
C LYS A 96 -13.83 7.50 -22.79
N SER A 97 -13.82 8.46 -21.87
CA SER A 97 -12.61 9.10 -21.35
C SER A 97 -12.57 8.97 -19.84
N GLY A 98 -11.39 8.69 -19.29
CA GLY A 98 -11.13 8.57 -17.86
C GLY A 98 -9.83 7.82 -17.57
N THR A 99 -9.26 8.02 -16.39
CA THR A 99 -8.19 7.15 -15.85
C THR A 99 -8.69 5.71 -15.71
N SER A 100 -10.00 5.50 -15.57
CA SER A 100 -10.66 4.19 -15.68
C SER A 100 -10.48 3.50 -17.03
N MET A 101 -10.24 4.24 -18.12
CA MET A 101 -9.93 3.70 -19.44
C MET A 101 -8.42 3.49 -19.63
N ALA A 102 -7.58 4.22 -18.90
CA ALA A 102 -6.13 4.04 -18.90
C ALA A 102 -5.70 2.77 -18.13
N ALA A 103 -6.24 2.57 -16.93
CA ALA A 103 -5.93 1.40 -16.07
C ALA A 103 -6.00 0.03 -16.77
N PRO A 104 -7.02 -0.30 -17.59
CA PRO A 104 -7.06 -1.60 -18.29
C PRO A 104 -5.97 -1.76 -19.37
N HIS A 105 -5.41 -0.70 -19.94
CA HIS A 105 -4.26 -0.82 -20.86
C HIS A 105 -3.03 -1.32 -20.11
N VAL A 106 -2.73 -0.74 -18.94
CA VAL A 106 -1.61 -1.16 -18.08
C VAL A 106 -1.84 -2.58 -17.55
N SER A 107 -3.07 -2.89 -17.12
CA SER A 107 -3.43 -4.24 -16.66
C SER A 107 -3.27 -5.28 -17.76
N GLY A 108 -3.70 -4.96 -18.98
CA GLY A 108 -3.52 -5.83 -20.14
C GLY A 108 -2.04 -6.03 -20.49
N LEU A 109 -1.25 -4.95 -20.45
CA LEU A 109 0.19 -5.02 -20.68
C LEU A 109 0.90 -5.91 -19.65
N ALA A 110 0.62 -5.71 -18.36
CA ALA A 110 1.12 -6.53 -17.27
C ALA A 110 0.81 -8.02 -17.51
N MET A 111 -0.45 -8.34 -17.85
CA MET A 111 -0.89 -9.71 -18.12
C MET A 111 -0.16 -10.34 -19.30
N VAL A 112 0.05 -9.62 -20.42
CA VAL A 112 0.75 -10.17 -21.59
C VAL A 112 2.20 -10.52 -21.24
N LEU A 113 2.91 -9.62 -20.55
CA LEU A 113 4.27 -9.87 -20.10
C LEU A 113 4.32 -11.05 -19.15
N TRP A 114 3.45 -11.07 -18.15
CA TRP A 114 3.47 -12.11 -17.12
C TRP A 114 3.10 -13.49 -17.68
N ASN A 115 2.18 -13.56 -18.64
CA ASN A 115 1.85 -14.80 -19.34
C ASN A 115 3.04 -15.33 -20.17
N LYS A 116 3.84 -14.43 -20.75
CA LYS A 116 5.05 -14.80 -21.51
C LYS A 116 6.20 -15.22 -20.59
N TYR A 117 6.28 -14.61 -19.40
CA TYR A 117 7.34 -14.83 -18.43
C TYR A 117 6.77 -15.19 -17.04
N PRO A 118 6.17 -16.39 -16.89
CA PRO A 118 5.40 -16.76 -15.69
C PRO A 118 6.25 -16.95 -14.42
N SER A 119 7.58 -16.98 -14.54
CA SER A 119 8.49 -17.10 -13.40
C SER A 119 8.77 -15.78 -12.69
N TYR A 120 8.42 -14.64 -13.29
CA TYR A 120 8.62 -13.32 -12.68
C TYR A 120 7.54 -13.04 -11.64
N THR A 121 7.91 -12.27 -10.63
CA THR A 121 6.99 -11.85 -9.56
C THR A 121 6.17 -10.64 -9.98
N ASN A 122 5.14 -10.31 -9.21
CA ASN A 122 4.41 -9.04 -9.33
C ASN A 122 5.35 -7.83 -9.26
N ALA A 123 6.33 -7.86 -8.35
CA ALA A 123 7.31 -6.79 -8.17
C ALA A 123 8.22 -6.64 -9.40
N ASP A 124 8.65 -7.75 -10.01
CA ASP A 124 9.44 -7.70 -11.24
C ASP A 124 8.63 -7.13 -12.41
N ILE A 125 7.37 -7.55 -12.56
CA ILE A 125 6.48 -7.03 -13.59
C ILE A 125 6.23 -5.53 -13.39
N ARG A 126 5.92 -5.09 -12.16
CA ARG A 126 5.78 -3.66 -11.83
C ARG A 126 7.03 -2.87 -12.21
N THR A 127 8.19 -3.32 -11.75
CA THR A 127 9.48 -2.68 -12.04
C THR A 127 9.75 -2.60 -13.54
N ALA A 128 9.42 -3.66 -14.28
CA ALA A 128 9.58 -3.68 -15.72
C ALA A 128 8.68 -2.67 -16.43
N LEU A 129 7.41 -2.55 -16.01
CA LEU A 129 6.46 -1.58 -16.55
C LEU A 129 6.96 -0.14 -16.31
N GLU A 130 7.37 0.17 -15.08
CA GLU A 130 7.89 1.47 -14.68
C GLU A 130 9.17 1.84 -15.44
N GLN A 131 10.20 1.01 -15.35
CA GLN A 131 11.49 1.30 -15.98
C GLN A 131 11.47 1.20 -17.52
N GLY A 132 10.46 0.51 -18.05
CA GLY A 132 10.25 0.31 -19.47
C GLY A 132 9.34 1.36 -20.11
N ALA A 133 8.71 2.23 -19.32
CA ALA A 133 7.84 3.27 -19.83
C ALA A 133 8.59 4.26 -20.73
N GLU A 134 7.87 4.83 -21.69
CA GLU A 134 8.36 5.94 -22.51
C GLU A 134 8.19 7.24 -21.72
N ASP A 135 9.32 7.82 -21.30
CA ASP A 135 9.37 9.06 -20.52
C ASP A 135 8.62 10.20 -21.23
N LEU A 136 7.69 10.84 -20.52
CA LEU A 136 6.86 11.94 -20.99
C LEU A 136 6.91 13.06 -19.96
N GLY A 137 6.85 14.31 -20.42
CA GLY A 137 6.88 15.45 -19.50
C GLY A 137 8.30 15.88 -19.15
N GLU A 138 8.55 16.07 -17.86
CA GLU A 138 9.89 16.42 -17.39
C GLU A 138 10.75 15.16 -17.29
N PRO A 139 12.05 15.19 -17.67
CA PRO A 139 12.86 13.98 -17.67
C PRO A 139 12.88 13.27 -16.31
N GLY A 140 12.49 11.99 -16.30
CA GLY A 140 12.42 11.17 -15.10
C GLY A 140 11.00 11.00 -14.56
N ILE A 141 10.89 10.69 -13.27
CA ILE A 141 9.58 10.49 -12.64
C ILE A 141 8.96 11.86 -12.37
N ASP A 142 7.72 12.06 -12.79
CA ASP A 142 6.94 13.28 -12.49
C ASP A 142 5.51 12.97 -12.03
N ASP A 143 4.87 13.95 -11.37
CA ASP A 143 3.54 13.81 -10.79
C ASP A 143 2.42 13.62 -11.82
N TYR A 144 2.71 13.81 -13.11
CA TYR A 144 1.71 13.83 -14.19
C TYR A 144 1.66 12.53 -14.98
N TYR A 145 2.82 11.93 -15.23
CA TYR A 145 2.98 10.72 -16.02
C TYR A 145 3.64 9.58 -15.24
N GLY A 146 4.12 9.83 -14.02
CA GLY A 146 4.91 8.87 -13.25
C GLY A 146 6.19 8.56 -14.02
N HIS A 147 6.40 7.29 -14.30
CA HIS A 147 7.50 6.83 -15.15
C HIS A 147 7.31 7.09 -16.66
N GLY A 148 6.13 7.53 -17.09
CA GLY A 148 5.83 7.81 -18.50
C GLY A 148 4.74 6.91 -19.08
N LEU A 149 4.65 6.88 -20.42
CA LEU A 149 3.66 6.09 -21.14
C LEU A 149 4.00 4.60 -21.13
N ALA A 150 3.02 3.77 -20.76
CA ALA A 150 3.13 2.32 -20.78
C ALA A 150 3.59 1.79 -22.14
N ASN A 151 4.72 1.07 -22.17
CA ASN A 151 5.37 0.61 -23.39
C ASN A 151 5.74 -0.88 -23.29
N TYR A 152 5.15 -1.70 -24.16
CA TYR A 152 5.38 -3.15 -24.18
C TYR A 152 6.85 -3.52 -24.40
N GLN A 153 7.47 -2.93 -25.41
CA GLN A 153 8.82 -3.31 -25.80
C GLN A 153 9.84 -2.85 -24.75
N GLY A 154 9.66 -1.65 -24.21
CA GLY A 154 10.48 -1.14 -23.12
C GLY A 154 10.38 -2.02 -21.87
N ALA A 155 9.16 -2.39 -21.47
CA ALA A 155 8.95 -3.25 -20.30
C ALA A 155 9.51 -4.66 -20.50
N GLU A 156 9.31 -5.25 -21.68
CA GLU A 156 9.87 -6.56 -22.01
C GLU A 156 11.41 -6.57 -21.94
N MET A 157 12.08 -5.52 -22.41
CA MET A 157 13.54 -5.42 -22.31
C MET A 157 14.05 -5.40 -20.86
N ARG A 158 13.28 -4.83 -19.92
CA ARG A 158 13.64 -4.77 -18.50
C ARG A 158 13.58 -6.12 -17.80
N LEU A 159 12.73 -7.03 -18.27
CA LEU A 159 12.71 -8.40 -17.76
C LEU A 159 13.97 -9.19 -18.16
N PHE A 160 14.59 -8.86 -19.29
CA PHE A 160 15.81 -9.53 -19.78
C PHE A 160 17.10 -8.99 -19.18
N THR A 161 17.10 -7.77 -18.68
CA THR A 161 18.23 -7.24 -17.91
C THR A 161 18.16 -7.78 -16.49
N PRO A 162 19.22 -8.41 -15.94
CA PRO A 162 19.21 -8.72 -14.53
C PRO A 162 19.01 -7.41 -13.77
N SER A 163 17.91 -7.32 -13.00
CA SER A 163 17.73 -6.20 -12.09
C SER A 163 19.01 -6.08 -11.23
N PRO A 164 19.43 -4.86 -10.87
CA PRO A 164 20.35 -4.69 -9.73
C PRO A 164 19.84 -5.59 -8.61
N PRO A 165 20.72 -6.27 -7.83
CA PRO A 165 20.26 -7.14 -6.76
C PRO A 165 19.24 -6.36 -5.95
N GLN A 166 17.97 -6.76 -6.06
CA GLN A 166 16.97 -6.23 -5.17
C GLN A 166 17.54 -6.56 -3.81
N THR A 167 17.74 -5.54 -2.98
CA THR A 167 17.95 -5.80 -1.56
C THR A 167 16.84 -6.76 -1.21
N PRO A 168 17.12 -7.97 -0.68
CA PRO A 168 16.06 -8.89 -0.34
C PRO A 168 15.04 -8.05 0.41
N PRO A 169 13.73 -8.13 0.06
CA PRO A 169 12.72 -7.51 0.92
C PRO A 169 13.12 -7.90 2.34
N PRO A 170 13.24 -6.94 3.28
CA PRO A 170 13.74 -7.22 4.61
C PRO A 170 13.08 -8.50 5.03
N SER A 171 13.90 -9.53 5.32
CA SER A 171 13.41 -10.87 5.61
C SER A 171 12.24 -10.69 6.54
N LEU A 172 11.06 -11.20 6.17
CA LEU A 172 9.89 -11.14 7.04
C LEU A 172 10.40 -11.43 8.46
N PRO A 173 10.12 -10.56 9.45
CA PRO A 173 10.51 -10.86 10.82
C PRO A 173 10.09 -12.31 11.10
N PRO A 174 10.96 -13.12 11.72
CA PRO A 174 10.74 -14.56 11.85
C PRO A 174 9.29 -14.79 12.25
N SER A 175 8.58 -15.65 11.50
CA SER A 175 7.20 -16.00 11.82
C SER A 175 7.14 -16.32 13.32
N LEU A 176 6.30 -15.58 14.04
CA LEU A 176 6.18 -15.71 15.49
C LEU A 176 6.00 -17.19 15.86
N PRO A 177 6.55 -17.65 17.00
CA PRO A 177 6.36 -19.01 17.46
C PRO A 177 4.87 -19.39 17.46
N ALA A 178 4.52 -20.65 17.23
CA ALA A 178 3.12 -21.06 17.28
C ALA A 178 2.55 -20.79 18.69
N CYS A 179 1.60 -19.86 18.80
CA CYS A 179 0.85 -19.62 20.02
C CYS A 179 -0.33 -20.61 20.09
N PRO A 180 -0.53 -21.33 21.21
CA PRO A 180 -1.72 -22.14 21.40
C PRO A 180 -3.01 -21.32 21.21
N LEU A 181 -4.03 -21.92 20.59
CA LEU A 181 -5.32 -21.26 20.37
C LEU A 181 -5.96 -20.86 21.70
N GLY A 182 -6.13 -19.55 21.91
CA GLY A 182 -6.78 -18.97 23.09
C GLY A 182 -5.82 -18.37 24.12
N ASP A 183 -4.51 -18.49 23.92
CA ASP A 183 -3.49 -17.89 24.79
C ASP A 183 -2.92 -16.60 24.15
N VAL A 184 -2.47 -15.69 25.02
CA VAL A 184 -1.60 -14.58 24.63
C VAL A 184 -0.15 -15.06 24.80
N CYS A 185 0.69 -14.78 23.83
CA CYS A 185 2.09 -15.18 23.82
C CYS A 185 3.00 -13.96 23.66
N THR A 186 4.26 -14.09 24.08
CA THR A 186 5.27 -13.02 23.94
C THR A 186 6.52 -13.50 23.20
N THR A 187 7.16 -12.58 22.49
CA THR A 187 8.56 -12.69 22.10
C THR A 187 9.33 -11.55 22.75
N GLY A 188 10.56 -11.85 23.18
CA GLY A 188 11.35 -10.90 23.96
C GLY A 188 10.90 -10.80 25.42
N PRO A 189 11.27 -9.72 26.11
CA PRO A 189 11.14 -9.62 27.57
C PRO A 189 9.76 -9.16 28.09
N CYS A 190 8.74 -9.03 27.22
CA CYS A 190 7.36 -8.74 27.61
C CYS A 190 6.85 -9.77 28.64
N LEU A 191 6.21 -9.28 29.71
CA LEU A 191 5.65 -10.13 30.75
C LEU A 191 4.14 -10.22 30.60
N ILE A 192 3.63 -11.45 30.57
CA ILE A 192 2.20 -11.74 30.73
C ILE A 192 1.97 -12.04 32.21
N THR A 193 1.03 -11.32 32.79
CA THR A 193 0.62 -11.45 34.19
C THR A 193 -0.88 -11.74 34.26
N ASP A 194 -1.37 -11.98 35.47
CA ASP A 194 -2.79 -12.25 35.74
C ASP A 194 -3.39 -13.38 34.87
N GLY A 195 -2.65 -14.48 34.75
CA GLY A 195 -3.09 -15.69 34.06
C GLY A 195 -3.35 -15.53 32.56
N GLY A 196 -2.78 -14.51 31.91
CA GLY A 196 -3.00 -14.24 30.48
C GLY A 196 -3.76 -12.95 30.20
N SER A 197 -4.32 -12.31 31.23
CA SER A 197 -5.25 -11.18 31.08
C SER A 197 -4.56 -9.81 31.09
N CYS A 198 -3.31 -9.75 31.56
CA CYS A 198 -2.54 -8.51 31.63
C CYS A 198 -1.18 -8.68 30.95
N ALA A 199 -0.71 -7.62 30.32
CA ALA A 199 0.62 -7.56 29.74
C ALA A 199 1.31 -6.28 30.22
N THR A 200 2.60 -6.40 30.51
CA THR A 200 3.46 -5.27 30.83
C THR A 200 4.72 -5.34 29.99
N SER A 201 5.23 -4.17 29.63
CA SER A 201 6.58 -4.03 29.11
C SER A 201 7.60 -4.46 30.19
N PRO A 202 8.84 -4.77 29.78
CA PRO A 202 9.83 -5.44 30.64
C PRO A 202 10.19 -4.66 31.89
N ASP A 203 10.39 -3.35 31.74
CA ASP A 203 11.02 -2.53 32.76
C ASP A 203 10.04 -1.63 33.51
N PHE A 204 8.77 -1.55 33.09
CA PHE A 204 7.78 -0.68 33.71
C PHE A 204 7.73 -0.89 35.24
N PRO A 205 7.88 0.17 36.07
CA PRO A 205 7.87 1.61 35.73
C PRO A 205 9.27 2.26 35.62
N ASN A 206 10.35 1.49 35.49
CA ASN A 206 11.72 1.97 35.37
C ASN A 206 12.09 2.35 33.93
N ASP A 207 13.24 2.99 33.77
CA ASP A 207 13.80 3.40 32.47
C ASP A 207 14.16 2.20 31.60
N TYR A 208 13.86 2.31 30.30
CA TYR A 208 14.14 1.27 29.30
C TYR A 208 15.55 1.40 28.69
N PRO A 209 16.23 0.29 28.40
CA PRO A 209 17.47 0.30 27.63
C PRO A 209 17.25 0.71 26.16
N VAL A 210 18.30 1.24 25.53
CA VAL A 210 18.26 1.62 24.11
C VAL A 210 18.09 0.36 23.23
N ASN A 211 17.08 0.40 22.35
CA ASN A 211 16.72 -0.67 21.40
C ASN A 211 16.21 -1.98 22.03
N GLU A 212 15.65 -1.91 23.25
CA GLU A 212 14.87 -3.02 23.79
C GLU A 212 13.43 -2.97 23.27
N GLY A 213 12.85 -4.13 22.99
CA GLY A 213 11.49 -4.24 22.47
C GLY A 213 10.95 -5.65 22.64
N CYS A 214 9.63 -5.77 22.62
CA CYS A 214 8.96 -7.05 22.77
C CYS A 214 7.60 -7.06 22.07
N THR A 215 7.20 -8.24 21.58
CA THR A 215 5.93 -8.39 20.86
C THR A 215 5.01 -9.31 21.63
N LEU A 216 3.77 -8.87 21.82
CA LEU A 216 2.64 -9.68 22.25
C LEU A 216 1.89 -10.13 21.01
N TYR A 217 1.46 -11.38 20.98
CA TYR A 217 0.69 -11.94 19.87
C TYR A 217 -0.32 -12.99 20.36
N GLY A 218 -1.33 -13.29 19.53
CA GLY A 218 -2.48 -14.08 19.97
C GLY A 218 -3.50 -13.28 20.78
N LEU A 219 -3.44 -11.95 20.70
CA LEU A 219 -4.36 -11.08 21.44
C LEU A 219 -5.80 -11.27 20.93
N PRO A 220 -6.78 -11.42 21.84
CA PRO A 220 -8.17 -11.46 21.44
C PRO A 220 -8.60 -10.11 20.85
N PRO A 221 -9.58 -10.10 19.92
CA PRO A 221 -10.09 -8.87 19.29
C PRO A 221 -11.04 -8.12 20.24
N VAL A 222 -10.53 -7.72 21.41
CA VAL A 222 -11.23 -6.95 22.44
C VAL A 222 -10.48 -5.64 22.70
N GLY A 223 -11.21 -4.63 23.19
CA GLY A 223 -10.61 -3.34 23.52
C GLY A 223 -9.61 -3.48 24.66
N LEU A 224 -8.43 -2.91 24.49
CA LEU A 224 -7.40 -2.85 25.51
C LEU A 224 -7.86 -1.97 26.67
N ASP A 225 -7.73 -2.49 27.89
CA ASP A 225 -7.78 -1.66 29.09
C ASP A 225 -6.36 -1.22 29.44
N VAL A 226 -6.18 0.07 29.71
CA VAL A 226 -4.86 0.65 30.00
C VAL A 226 -4.81 0.96 31.48
N ILE A 227 -4.15 0.07 32.23
CA ILE A 227 -3.97 0.20 33.67
C ILE A 227 -2.97 1.33 33.99
N ALA A 228 -1.86 1.39 33.24
CA ALA A 228 -0.86 2.44 33.31
C ALA A 228 -0.15 2.59 31.97
N PHE A 229 0.21 3.83 31.61
CA PHE A 229 0.96 4.13 30.41
C PHE A 229 1.77 5.41 30.65
N ASP A 230 3.09 5.29 30.64
CA ASP A 230 4.02 6.41 30.74
C ASP A 230 5.25 6.04 29.91
N VAL A 231 5.32 6.62 28.72
CA VAL A 231 6.27 6.25 27.68
C VAL A 231 6.97 7.52 27.20
N GLU A 232 8.28 7.48 26.99
CA GLU A 232 9.02 8.68 26.59
C GLU A 232 8.47 9.27 25.29
N ALA A 233 8.16 10.57 25.29
CA ALA A 233 7.67 11.28 24.12
C ALA A 233 8.51 12.51 23.82
N ALA A 234 8.94 12.65 22.56
CA ALA A 234 9.55 13.89 22.09
C ALA A 234 8.55 15.06 22.25
N THR A 235 9.01 16.16 22.85
CA THR A 235 8.17 17.33 23.09
C THR A 235 7.90 18.14 21.81
N TRP A 236 8.82 18.08 20.83
CA TRP A 236 8.61 18.63 19.49
C TRP A 236 9.62 18.07 18.45
N PRO A 237 9.15 17.55 17.29
CA PRO A 237 7.76 17.19 16.99
C PRO A 237 7.29 16.04 17.89
N TYR A 238 6.01 16.02 18.24
CA TYR A 238 5.41 14.91 19.01
C TYR A 238 5.21 13.70 18.09
N ASP A 239 6.28 12.92 17.91
CA ASP A 239 6.37 11.86 16.89
C ASP A 239 6.74 10.47 17.42
N CYS A 240 6.78 10.30 18.75
CA CYS A 240 7.10 9.02 19.40
C CYS A 240 8.37 8.36 18.82
N ARG A 241 9.43 9.16 18.62
CA ARG A 241 10.72 8.71 18.05
C ARG A 241 11.58 7.88 18.99
N TYR A 242 11.35 7.95 20.30
CA TYR A 242 12.09 7.22 21.32
C TYR A 242 11.30 5.93 21.63
N ASP A 243 10.74 5.84 22.82
CA ASP A 243 9.91 4.73 23.23
C ASP A 243 8.49 4.87 22.66
N HIS A 244 7.93 3.75 22.22
CA HIS A 244 6.56 3.73 21.74
C HIS A 244 5.97 2.33 21.77
N LEU A 245 4.69 2.23 22.10
CA LEU A 245 3.90 1.04 21.84
C LEU A 245 3.28 1.16 20.44
N VAL A 246 3.34 0.09 19.66
CA VAL A 246 2.66 -0.04 18.36
C VAL A 246 1.48 -0.99 18.50
N VAL A 247 0.29 -0.49 18.17
CA VAL A 247 -0.94 -1.30 18.02
C VAL A 247 -1.55 -0.97 16.67
N ASN A 248 -1.81 -1.96 15.82
CA ASN A 248 -2.33 -1.76 14.45
C ASN A 248 -1.50 -0.75 13.62
N GLY A 249 -0.17 -0.74 13.81
CA GLY A 249 0.74 0.20 13.13
C GLY A 249 0.72 1.65 13.66
N VAL A 250 -0.04 1.96 14.71
CA VAL A 250 -0.08 3.29 15.35
C VAL A 250 0.86 3.32 16.54
N LYS A 251 1.73 4.33 16.59
CA LYS A 251 2.63 4.59 17.73
C LYS A 251 1.89 5.33 18.85
N TYR A 252 2.06 4.85 20.08
CA TYR A 252 1.57 5.46 21.30
C TYR A 252 2.77 5.76 22.19
N CYS A 253 2.87 7.00 22.67
CA CYS A 253 3.88 7.45 23.63
C CYS A 253 3.25 8.49 24.58
N GLY A 254 3.99 8.95 25.58
CA GLY A 254 3.50 9.84 26.63
C GLY A 254 2.61 9.10 27.63
N THR A 255 1.61 9.80 28.16
CA THR A 255 0.74 9.27 29.23
C THR A 255 -0.63 8.78 28.74
N SER A 256 -0.86 8.81 27.42
CA SER A 256 -2.13 8.42 26.80
C SER A 256 -1.94 7.17 25.96
N GLY A 257 -2.06 6.01 26.62
CA GLY A 257 -1.96 4.70 25.98
C GLY A 257 -3.15 4.36 25.07
N PRO A 258 -3.12 3.17 24.44
CA PRO A 258 -4.14 2.73 23.47
C PRO A 258 -5.45 2.23 24.14
N ALA A 259 -6.01 2.99 25.07
CA ALA A 259 -7.24 2.62 25.78
C ALA A 259 -8.42 2.47 24.81
N GLY A 260 -9.08 1.31 24.85
CA GLY A 260 -10.19 0.94 23.98
C GLY A 260 -9.80 0.54 22.55
N VAL A 261 -8.50 0.56 22.21
CA VAL A 261 -8.02 0.09 20.91
C VAL A 261 -8.13 -1.43 20.86
N VAL A 262 -8.60 -1.98 19.73
CA VAL A 262 -8.68 -3.43 19.51
C VAL A 262 -7.48 -3.86 18.67
N PRO A 263 -6.60 -4.76 19.14
CA PRO A 263 -5.47 -5.28 18.35
C PRO A 263 -6.01 -6.18 17.22
N SER A 264 -6.21 -5.62 16.03
CA SER A 264 -6.92 -6.31 14.93
C SER A 264 -6.06 -7.34 14.21
N ASP A 265 -4.74 -7.18 14.24
CA ASP A 265 -3.76 -8.17 13.78
C ASP A 265 -3.41 -9.19 14.88
N GLY A 266 -4.03 -9.07 16.06
CA GLY A 266 -3.75 -9.90 17.22
C GLY A 266 -2.38 -9.66 17.84
N THR A 267 -1.71 -8.55 17.51
CA THR A 267 -0.35 -8.22 17.96
C THR A 267 -0.23 -6.82 18.58
N MET A 268 0.74 -6.66 19.46
CA MET A 268 1.19 -5.36 19.98
C MET A 268 2.70 -5.42 20.16
N THR A 269 3.42 -4.35 19.82
CA THR A 269 4.88 -4.32 19.93
C THR A 269 5.33 -3.09 20.69
N TRP A 270 6.14 -3.30 21.72
CA TRP A 270 6.94 -2.28 22.37
C TRP A 270 8.27 -2.14 21.64
#